data_AF-A0A435DY58-F1
#
_entry.id   AF-A0A435DY58-F1
#
_cell.length_a   1.000
_cell.length_b   1.000
_cell.length_c   1.000
_cell.angle_alpha   90.00
_cell.angle_beta   90.00
_cell.angle_gamma   90.00
#
_symmetry.space_group_name_H-M   'P 1'
#
loop_
_entity.id
_entity.type
_entity.pdbx_description
1 polymer ?
#
loop_
_entity_poly.entity_id
_entity_poly.type
_entity_poly.pdbx_seq_one_letter_code
_entity_poly.pdbx_strand_id
1 'polypeptide(L)' 'NLTGTPGAYRPQGSILTNQHRPQVTGDYDAWTPGS' A
#
# COMPACT_ATOMS: atom_id res chain seq x y z
N ASN A 1 17.60 13.91 11.82
CA ASN A 1 16.73 13.70 10.63
C ASN A 1 17.20 12.44 9.93
N LEU A 2 16.34 11.43 9.71
CA LEU A 2 16.71 10.11 9.16
C LEU A 2 16.30 9.91 7.69
N THR A 3 15.71 10.94 7.05
CA THR A 3 15.31 10.88 5.65
C THR A 3 16.47 10.46 4.75
N GLY A 4 16.21 9.53 3.81
CA GLY A 4 17.21 9.00 2.88
C GLY A 4 18.08 7.85 3.43
N THR A 5 17.89 7.44 4.68
CA THR A 5 18.60 6.29 5.29
C THR A 5 17.67 5.08 5.45
N PRO A 6 18.21 3.87 5.72
CA PRO A 6 17.38 2.69 6.01
C PRO A 6 16.41 2.87 7.20
N GLY A 7 16.75 3.73 8.17
CA GLY A 7 15.95 4.00 9.38
C GLY A 7 14.87 5.08 9.22
N ALA A 8 14.57 5.53 8.00
CA ALA A 8 13.49 6.50 7.77
C ALA A 8 12.11 5.93 8.17
N TYR A 9 11.23 6.79 8.72
CA TYR A 9 9.85 6.44 9.03
C TYR A 9 9.09 6.01 7.76
N ARG A 10 8.34 4.91 7.86
CA ARG A 10 7.52 4.36 6.78
C ARG A 10 6.07 4.27 7.25
N PRO A 11 5.14 5.10 6.72
CA PRO A 11 3.74 5.06 7.14
C PRO A 11 3.06 3.76 6.66
N GLN A 12 1.91 3.45 7.26
CA GLN A 12 1.09 2.31 6.87
C GLN A 12 0.73 2.38 5.38
N GLY A 13 0.85 1.24 4.70
CA GLY A 13 0.63 1.16 3.24
C GLY A 13 1.84 1.57 2.39
N SER A 14 2.97 1.96 2.99
CA SER A 14 4.21 2.20 2.25
C SER A 14 4.67 0.94 1.51
N ILE A 15 5.06 1.11 0.24
CA ILE A 15 5.60 0.04 -0.61
C ILE A 15 6.92 -0.56 -0.09
N LEU A 16 7.63 0.18 0.77
CA LEU A 16 8.89 -0.26 1.35
C LEU A 16 8.66 -1.15 2.59
N THR A 17 7.41 -1.43 2.96
CA THR A 17 7.07 -2.34 4.05
C THR A 17 6.43 -3.59 3.48
N ASN A 18 6.61 -4.73 4.15
CA ASN A 18 5.95 -5.99 3.79
C ASN A 18 4.45 -6.05 4.17
N GLN A 19 3.85 -4.90 4.48
CA GLN A 19 2.46 -4.82 4.93
C GLN A 19 1.51 -4.81 3.72
N HIS A 20 0.40 -5.53 3.85
CA HIS A 20 -0.67 -5.49 2.87
C HIS A 20 -1.36 -4.12 2.89
N ARG A 21 -1.69 -3.56 1.72
CA ARG A 21 -2.48 -2.33 1.65
C ARG A 21 -3.90 -2.63 2.14
N PRO A 22 -4.52 -1.75 2.93
CA PRO A 22 -5.92 -1.95 3.32
C PRO A 22 -6.79 -2.09 2.07
N GLN A 23 -7.70 -3.05 2.10
CA GLN A 23 -8.71 -3.18 1.05
C GLN A 23 -9.66 -1.97 1.15
N VAL A 24 -9.90 -1.32 0.02
CA VAL A 24 -10.90 -0.25 -0.06
C VAL A 24 -12.27 -0.89 -0.22
N THR A 25 -13.26 -0.44 0.54
CA THR A 25 -14.65 -0.88 0.45
C THR A 25 -15.46 -0.04 -0.54
N GLY A 26 -14.81 0.54 -1.55
CA GLY A 26 -15.46 1.46 -2.49
C GLY A 26 -16.54 0.76 -3.31
N ASP A 27 -17.50 1.53 -3.82
CA ASP A 27 -18.64 1.04 -4.63
C ASP A 27 -18.23 0.53 -6.03
N TYR A 28 -16.93 0.40 -6.29
CA TYR A 28 -16.38 0.02 -7.56
C TYR A 28 -15.59 -1.28 -7.44
N ASP A 29 -16.12 -2.32 -8.07
CA ASP A 29 -15.37 -3.54 -8.34
C ASP A 29 -14.59 -3.41 -9.64
N ALA A 30 -13.31 -3.77 -9.61
CA ALA A 30 -12.48 -3.80 -10.81
C ALA A 30 -13.02 -4.85 -11.79
N TRP A 31 -13.30 -4.42 -13.03
CA TRP A 31 -13.74 -5.33 -14.08
C TRP A 31 -12.68 -6.40 -14.38
N THR A 32 -13.10 -7.67 -14.44
CA THR A 32 -12.24 -8.81 -14.78
C THR A 32 -12.72 -9.45 -16.09
N PRO A 33 -11.94 -9.45 -17.17
CA PRO A 33 -12.31 -10.13 -18.40
C PRO A 33 -12.31 -11.66 -18.22
N GLY A 34 -13.44 -12.30 -18.57
CA GLY A 34 -13.56 -13.76 -18.67
C GLY A 34 -13.88 -14.50 -17.37
N SER A 35 -14.32 -13.80 -16.32
CA SER A 35 -14.90 -14.37 -15.10
C SER A 35 -16.31 -14.91 -15.33
#